data_AF-A0A318SY88-F1
#
_entry.id   AF-A0A318SY88-F1
#
_cell.length_a   1.000
_cell.length_b   1.000
_cell.length_c   1.000
_cell.angle_alpha   90.00
_cell.angle_beta   90.00
_cell.angle_gamma   90.00
#
_symmetry.space_group_name_H-M   'P 1'
#
loop_
_entity.id
_entity.type
_entity.pdbx_description
1 polymer ?
#
loop_
_entity_poly.entity_id
_entity_poly.type
_entity_poly.pdbx_seq_one_letter_code
_entity_poly.pdbx_strand_id
1 'polypeptide(L)'
;MSTIRAIKTAIRELGIEEDDERDLYERLTGIRHASSMTPKQQEIVLGELRRLGFKPYSKGTRKTLDGPYAKKLQALWIGACNLGLFHRRDDDAIISFAKRQTGIDHVRWVRYPDDAQKVIEALKGKMAHDAGVDWSTDKNQRPWQKAPGYRIARAQWAILLKAGSVAGELESWLDAHGFPQPPFMDKSEWQKVMNSLGVKVRALKKEKR
;
A
#
# COMPACT_ATOMS: atom_id res chain seq x y z
N MET A 1 10.63 -15.75 -8.08
CA MET A 1 12.00 -15.20 -8.27
C MET A 1 12.94 -16.40 -8.35
N SER A 2 13.81 -16.50 -9.36
CA SER A 2 14.76 -17.63 -9.45
C SER A 2 15.77 -17.57 -8.29
N THR A 3 16.13 -18.73 -7.72
CA THR A 3 17.07 -18.85 -6.57
C THR A 3 18.41 -18.17 -6.85
N ILE A 4 18.91 -18.26 -8.09
CA ILE A 4 20.13 -17.57 -8.54
C ILE A 4 20.01 -16.04 -8.41
N ARG A 5 18.84 -15.47 -8.73
CA ARG A 5 18.61 -14.02 -8.57
C ARG A 5 18.61 -13.60 -7.10
N ALA A 6 18.09 -14.45 -6.22
CA ALA A 6 18.12 -14.21 -4.77
C ALA A 6 19.56 -14.23 -4.24
N ILE A 7 20.36 -15.21 -4.67
CA ILE A 7 21.78 -15.30 -4.35
C ILE A 7 22.54 -14.03 -4.80
N LYS A 8 22.41 -13.62 -6.07
CA LYS A 8 23.07 -12.40 -6.58
C LYS A 8 22.62 -11.13 -5.87
N THR A 9 21.36 -11.07 -5.44
CA THR A 9 20.84 -9.95 -4.64
C THR A 9 21.50 -9.94 -3.26
N ALA A 10 21.59 -11.10 -2.61
CA ALA A 10 22.19 -11.26 -1.30
C ALA A 10 23.68 -10.89 -1.28
N ILE A 11 24.45 -11.34 -2.27
CA ILE A 11 25.88 -10.98 -2.44
C ILE A 11 26.04 -9.45 -2.49
N ARG A 12 25.23 -8.77 -3.29
CA ARG A 12 25.25 -7.31 -3.40
C ARG A 12 24.86 -6.60 -2.10
N GLU A 13 23.84 -7.09 -1.39
CA GLU A 13 23.39 -6.50 -0.12
C GLU A 13 24.38 -6.70 1.03
N LEU A 14 25.11 -7.81 1.01
CA LEU A 14 26.16 -8.11 1.98
C LEU A 14 27.51 -7.46 1.62
N GLY A 15 27.62 -6.81 0.47
CA GLY A 15 28.85 -6.17 0.02
C GLY A 15 29.98 -7.16 -0.28
N ILE A 16 29.64 -8.39 -0.67
CA ILE A 16 30.63 -9.41 -1.03
C ILE A 16 31.15 -9.12 -2.43
N GLU A 17 32.46 -8.97 -2.57
CA GLU A 17 33.13 -8.73 -3.85
C GLU A 17 33.14 -9.97 -4.74
N GLU A 18 33.43 -9.81 -6.04
CA GLU A 18 33.30 -10.90 -7.01
C GLU A 18 34.24 -12.08 -6.73
N ASP A 19 35.46 -11.82 -6.28
CA ASP A 19 36.42 -12.88 -5.95
C ASP A 19 36.01 -13.62 -4.66
N ASP A 20 35.57 -12.88 -3.63
CA ASP A 20 35.02 -13.44 -2.39
C ASP A 20 33.74 -14.25 -2.63
N GLU A 21 32.91 -13.83 -3.59
CA GLU A 21 31.71 -14.55 -4.03
C GLU A 21 32.07 -15.93 -4.63
N ARG A 22 33.09 -15.98 -5.49
CA ARG A 22 33.52 -17.23 -6.16
C ARG A 22 34.12 -18.20 -5.15
N ASP A 23 34.91 -17.70 -4.21
CA ASP A 23 35.53 -18.52 -3.17
C ASP A 23 34.48 -19.02 -2.16
N LEU A 24 33.47 -18.21 -1.83
CA LEU A 24 32.31 -18.64 -1.06
C LEU A 24 31.56 -19.80 -1.74
N TYR A 25 31.36 -19.72 -3.06
CA TYR A 25 30.69 -20.75 -3.83
C TYR A 25 31.47 -22.06 -3.90
N GLU A 26 32.78 -21.98 -4.14
CA GLU A 26 33.66 -23.14 -4.18
C GLU A 26 33.70 -23.84 -2.82
N ARG A 27 33.85 -23.09 -1.72
CA ARG A 27 33.87 -23.62 -0.37
C ARG A 27 32.58 -24.38 0.00
N LEU A 28 31.43 -23.88 -0.43
CA LEU A 28 30.13 -24.45 -0.05
C LEU A 28 29.66 -25.57 -0.98
N THR A 29 30.07 -25.53 -2.25
CA THR A 29 29.45 -26.37 -3.29
C THR A 29 30.45 -27.07 -4.23
N GLY A 30 31.73 -26.69 -4.20
CA GLY A 30 32.76 -27.13 -5.14
C GLY A 30 32.68 -26.48 -6.53
N ILE A 31 31.79 -25.50 -6.73
CA ILE A 31 31.52 -24.88 -8.03
C ILE A 31 31.73 -23.36 -7.91
N ARG A 32 32.50 -22.75 -8.82
CA ARG A 32 32.80 -21.31 -8.79
C ARG A 32 31.71 -20.40 -9.37
N HIS A 33 30.69 -20.97 -10.02
CA HIS A 33 29.63 -20.21 -10.70
C HIS A 33 28.22 -20.65 -10.27
N ALA A 34 27.43 -19.70 -9.77
CA ALA A 34 26.04 -19.93 -9.34
C ALA A 34 25.12 -20.48 -10.44
N SER A 35 25.39 -20.18 -11.72
CA SER A 35 24.64 -20.71 -12.86
C SER A 35 24.84 -22.20 -13.10
N SER A 36 25.96 -22.76 -12.62
CA SER A 36 26.32 -24.16 -12.78
C SER A 36 25.94 -25.01 -11.56
N MET A 37 25.34 -24.41 -10.53
CA MET A 37 24.91 -25.10 -9.32
C MET A 37 23.57 -25.80 -9.51
N THR A 38 23.45 -27.00 -8.93
CA THR A 38 22.16 -27.68 -8.76
C THR A 38 21.24 -26.89 -7.81
N PRO A 39 19.91 -27.11 -7.86
CA PRO A 39 18.98 -26.47 -6.93
C PRO A 39 19.35 -26.67 -5.45
N LYS A 40 19.81 -27.86 -5.07
CA LYS A 40 20.25 -28.18 -3.70
C LYS A 40 21.49 -27.37 -3.30
N GLN A 41 22.45 -27.19 -4.21
CA GLN A 41 23.63 -26.35 -3.97
C GLN A 41 23.25 -24.87 -3.85
N GLN A 42 22.30 -24.39 -4.66
CA GLN A 42 21.80 -23.02 -4.55
C GLN A 42 21.12 -22.75 -3.20
N GLU A 43 20.40 -23.74 -2.65
CA GLU A 43 19.80 -23.64 -1.31
C GLU A 43 20.85 -23.58 -0.19
N ILE A 44 21.91 -24.38 -0.29
CA ILE A 44 23.04 -24.35 0.67
C ILE A 44 23.67 -22.95 0.70
N VAL A 45 23.98 -22.39 -0.47
CA VAL A 45 24.55 -21.04 -0.60
C VAL A 45 23.60 -19.99 -0.03
N LEU A 46 22.33 -20.05 -0.36
CA LEU A 46 21.33 -19.10 0.16
C LEU A 46 21.18 -19.22 1.69
N GLY A 47 21.33 -20.42 2.25
CA GLY A 47 21.36 -20.66 3.70
C GLY A 47 22.54 -19.99 4.38
N GLU A 48 23.74 -20.10 3.79
CA GLU A 48 24.93 -19.43 4.32
C GLU A 48 24.80 -17.90 4.25
N LEU A 49 24.29 -17.36 3.14
CA LEU A 49 24.07 -15.91 3.01
C LEU A 49 23.08 -15.40 4.07
N ARG A 50 22.04 -16.19 4.41
CA ARG A 50 21.13 -15.86 5.52
C ARG A 50 21.85 -15.86 6.87
N ARG A 51 22.75 -16.81 7.10
CA ARG A 51 23.60 -16.85 8.31
C ARG A 51 24.50 -15.61 8.42
N LEU A 52 24.99 -15.11 7.28
CA LEU A 52 25.79 -13.89 7.19
C LEU A 52 24.96 -12.59 7.30
N GLY A 53 23.66 -12.68 7.51
CA GLY A 53 22.79 -11.53 7.76
C GLY A 53 21.88 -11.15 6.59
N PHE A 54 21.91 -11.88 5.48
CA PHE A 54 20.95 -11.66 4.39
C PHE A 54 19.54 -12.00 4.86
N LYS A 55 18.69 -10.98 4.95
CA LYS A 55 17.26 -11.14 5.19
C LYS A 55 16.55 -11.00 3.86
N PRO A 56 16.19 -12.10 3.15
CA PRO A 56 15.45 -11.98 1.92
C PRO A 56 14.18 -11.17 2.20
N TYR A 57 14.00 -10.08 1.46
CA TYR A 57 12.72 -9.39 1.44
C TYR A 57 11.68 -10.44 1.07
N SER A 58 10.86 -10.85 2.03
CA SER A 58 9.82 -11.84 1.80
C SER A 58 8.73 -11.19 0.94
N LYS A 59 8.96 -11.12 -0.37
CA LYS A 59 7.89 -11.27 -1.35
C LYS A 59 7.51 -12.75 -1.42
N GLY A 60 7.27 -13.38 -0.26
CA GLY A 60 6.56 -14.65 -0.24
C GLY A 60 5.19 -14.37 -0.82
N THR A 61 4.82 -15.09 -1.89
CA THR A 61 3.45 -15.49 -2.23
C THR A 61 2.33 -14.55 -1.75
N ARG A 62 2.50 -13.24 -1.92
CA ARG A 62 1.47 -12.29 -1.54
C ARG A 62 0.35 -12.60 -2.50
N LYS A 63 -0.83 -12.94 -1.97
CA LYS A 63 -2.04 -12.97 -2.78
C LYS A 63 -2.24 -11.53 -3.25
N THR A 64 -1.58 -11.17 -4.35
CA THR A 64 -1.69 -9.84 -4.92
C THR A 64 -3.12 -9.71 -5.39
N LEU A 65 -3.78 -8.63 -4.99
CA LEU A 65 -5.10 -8.34 -5.46
C LEU A 65 -4.99 -8.05 -6.96
N ASP A 66 -5.46 -8.97 -7.80
CA ASP A 66 -5.36 -8.88 -9.25
C ASP A 66 -6.73 -9.10 -9.91
N GLY A 67 -7.11 -8.16 -10.77
CA GLY A 67 -8.39 -8.13 -11.47
C GLY A 67 -8.89 -6.71 -11.76
N PRO A 68 -10.01 -6.59 -12.47
CA PRO A 68 -10.52 -5.31 -12.97
C PRO A 68 -10.80 -4.28 -11.87
N TYR A 69 -11.19 -4.73 -10.66
CA TYR A 69 -11.51 -3.85 -9.54
C TYR A 69 -10.35 -3.65 -8.56
N ALA A 70 -9.23 -4.36 -8.72
CA ALA A 70 -8.13 -4.37 -7.75
C ALA A 70 -7.56 -2.97 -7.49
N LYS A 71 -7.22 -2.23 -8.56
CA LYS A 71 -6.66 -0.87 -8.44
C LYS A 71 -7.61 0.10 -7.74
N LYS A 72 -8.93 -0.04 -7.96
CA LYS A 72 -9.96 0.80 -7.32
C LYS A 72 -10.03 0.51 -5.82
N LEU A 73 -10.04 -0.77 -5.45
CA LEU A 73 -10.04 -1.20 -4.05
C LEU A 73 -8.76 -0.81 -3.32
N GLN A 74 -7.59 -0.99 -3.93
CA GLN A 74 -6.31 -0.54 -3.38
C GLN A 74 -6.31 0.98 -3.15
N ALA A 75 -6.79 1.76 -4.12
CA ALA A 75 -6.88 3.22 -3.97
C ALA A 75 -7.80 3.63 -2.81
N LEU A 76 -9.00 3.03 -2.70
CA LEU A 76 -9.91 3.29 -1.58
C LEU A 76 -9.32 2.83 -0.24
N TRP A 77 -8.64 1.69 -0.22
CA TRP A 77 -7.99 1.18 0.99
C TRP A 77 -6.89 2.11 1.50
N ILE A 78 -6.05 2.62 0.60
CA ILE A 78 -5.04 3.63 0.92
C ILE A 78 -5.73 4.90 1.46
N GLY A 79 -6.83 5.32 0.85
CA GLY A 79 -7.69 6.40 1.35
C GLY A 79 -8.17 6.18 2.79
N ALA A 80 -8.69 4.99 3.10
CA ALA A 80 -9.12 4.61 4.44
C ALA A 80 -7.96 4.56 5.45
N CYS A 81 -6.77 4.12 5.02
CA CYS A 81 -5.55 4.20 5.85
C CYS A 81 -5.11 5.66 6.09
N ASN A 82 -5.32 6.54 5.11
CA ASN A 82 -5.08 7.98 5.23
C ASN A 82 -6.06 8.67 6.19
N LEU A 83 -7.27 8.12 6.36
CA LEU A 83 -8.21 8.52 7.42
C LEU A 83 -7.90 7.87 8.79
N GLY A 84 -6.84 7.05 8.86
CA GLY A 84 -6.46 6.33 10.07
C GLY A 84 -7.47 5.26 10.51
N LEU A 85 -8.25 4.69 9.58
CA LEU A 85 -9.20 3.60 9.85
C LEU A 85 -8.52 2.23 9.88
N PHE A 86 -7.45 2.08 9.09
CA PHE A 86 -6.65 0.87 9.00
C PHE A 86 -5.17 1.19 9.14
N HIS A 87 -4.42 0.28 9.77
CA HIS A 87 -2.98 0.43 9.97
C HIS A 87 -2.16 -0.24 8.87
N ARG A 88 -2.59 -1.42 8.41
CA ARG A 88 -1.92 -2.20 7.36
C ARG A 88 -2.40 -1.75 5.98
N ARG A 89 -1.46 -1.44 5.09
CA ARG A 89 -1.71 -0.99 3.70
C ARG A 89 -1.59 -2.10 2.66
N ASP A 90 -1.46 -3.35 3.09
CA ASP A 90 -1.18 -4.46 2.18
C ASP A 90 -2.43 -5.16 1.66
N ASP A 91 -2.28 -5.84 0.52
CA ASP A 91 -3.36 -6.59 -0.12
C ASP A 91 -3.94 -7.68 0.79
N ASP A 92 -3.13 -8.28 1.67
CA ASP A 92 -3.60 -9.28 2.63
C ASP A 92 -4.65 -8.71 3.59
N ALA A 93 -4.48 -7.45 4.02
CA ALA A 93 -5.47 -6.76 4.83
C ALA A 93 -6.75 -6.46 4.04
N ILE A 94 -6.63 -6.10 2.76
CA ILE A 94 -7.79 -5.92 1.86
C ILE A 94 -8.54 -7.24 1.69
N ILE A 95 -7.85 -8.33 1.42
CA ILE A 95 -8.44 -9.67 1.24
C ILE A 95 -9.13 -10.11 2.54
N SER A 96 -8.48 -9.90 3.69
CA SER A 96 -9.07 -10.22 4.99
C SER A 96 -10.32 -9.40 5.28
N PHE A 97 -10.33 -8.12 4.89
CA PHE A 97 -11.52 -7.27 4.98
C PHE A 97 -12.63 -7.78 4.07
N ALA A 98 -12.32 -8.05 2.80
CA ALA A 98 -13.28 -8.56 1.83
C ALA A 98 -13.91 -9.89 2.27
N LYS A 99 -13.11 -10.84 2.77
CA LYS A 99 -13.60 -12.11 3.31
C LYS A 99 -14.65 -11.91 4.41
N ARG A 100 -14.48 -10.90 5.29
CA ARG A 100 -15.48 -10.59 6.33
C ARG A 100 -16.78 -9.99 5.76
N GLN A 101 -16.72 -9.31 4.62
CA GLN A 101 -17.90 -8.70 4.00
C GLN A 101 -18.66 -9.67 3.08
N THR A 102 -17.95 -10.55 2.39
CA THR A 102 -18.54 -11.42 1.35
C THR A 102 -18.60 -12.89 1.74
N GLY A 103 -17.84 -13.33 2.74
CA GLY A 103 -17.67 -14.74 3.08
C GLY A 103 -16.81 -15.53 2.08
N ILE A 104 -16.30 -14.90 1.02
CA ILE A 104 -15.57 -15.58 -0.05
C ILE A 104 -14.08 -15.66 0.30
N ASP A 105 -13.54 -16.88 0.40
CA ASP A 105 -12.16 -17.13 0.84
C ASP A 105 -11.09 -16.96 -0.26
N HIS A 106 -11.51 -17.02 -1.54
CA HIS A 106 -10.62 -16.83 -2.69
C HIS A 106 -10.73 -15.42 -3.29
N VAL A 107 -9.58 -14.83 -3.63
CA VAL A 107 -9.42 -13.47 -4.21
C VAL A 107 -10.20 -13.25 -5.52
N ARG A 108 -10.77 -14.30 -6.10
CA ARG A 108 -11.63 -14.26 -7.29
C ARG A 108 -12.80 -13.30 -7.18
N TRP A 109 -13.27 -12.98 -5.97
CA TRP A 109 -14.29 -11.94 -5.74
C TRP A 109 -13.95 -10.61 -6.43
N VAL A 110 -12.66 -10.29 -6.57
CA VAL A 110 -12.21 -9.04 -7.21
C VAL A 110 -12.42 -9.02 -8.74
N ARG A 111 -12.82 -10.14 -9.33
CA ARG A 111 -13.14 -10.27 -10.76
C ARG A 111 -14.65 -10.20 -11.03
N TYR A 112 -15.47 -10.51 -10.04
CA TYR A 112 -16.93 -10.48 -10.17
C TYR A 112 -17.45 -9.09 -9.78
N PRO A 113 -18.17 -8.39 -10.68
CA PRO A 113 -18.66 -7.04 -10.43
C PRO A 113 -19.45 -6.90 -9.13
N ASP A 114 -20.39 -7.81 -8.86
CA ASP A 114 -21.27 -7.72 -7.70
C ASP A 114 -20.51 -7.87 -6.37
N ASP A 115 -19.57 -8.81 -6.32
CA ASP A 115 -18.77 -9.04 -5.11
C ASP A 115 -17.77 -7.90 -4.87
N ALA A 116 -17.11 -7.43 -5.93
CA ALA A 116 -16.23 -6.27 -5.84
C ALA A 116 -17.01 -5.03 -5.39
N GLN A 117 -18.23 -4.84 -5.89
CA GLN A 117 -19.08 -3.71 -5.53
C GLN A 117 -19.54 -3.79 -4.06
N LYS A 118 -19.90 -4.97 -3.54
CA LYS A 118 -20.17 -5.17 -2.12
C LYS A 118 -19.00 -4.73 -1.23
N VAL A 119 -17.77 -5.12 -1.58
CA VAL A 119 -16.57 -4.72 -0.82
C VAL A 119 -16.31 -3.22 -0.92
N ILE A 120 -16.49 -2.64 -2.11
CA ILE A 120 -16.34 -1.19 -2.33
C ILE A 120 -17.34 -0.40 -1.47
N GLU A 121 -18.61 -0.79 -1.46
CA GLU A 121 -19.64 -0.09 -0.70
C GLU A 121 -19.48 -0.31 0.80
N ALA A 122 -19.07 -1.50 1.25
CA ALA A 122 -18.71 -1.72 2.66
C ALA A 122 -17.55 -0.82 3.11
N LEU A 123 -16.53 -0.66 2.26
CA LEU A 123 -15.39 0.22 2.54
C LEU A 123 -15.81 1.69 2.59
N LYS A 124 -16.59 2.15 1.62
CA LYS A 124 -17.14 3.52 1.61
C LYS A 124 -18.03 3.78 2.83
N GLY A 125 -18.91 2.84 3.18
CA GLY A 125 -19.77 2.92 4.34
C GLY A 125 -18.98 3.09 5.63
N LYS A 126 -17.90 2.30 5.80
CA LYS A 126 -16.99 2.48 6.95
C LYS A 126 -16.30 3.85 6.94
N MET A 127 -15.89 4.34 5.79
CA MET A 127 -15.27 5.68 5.66
C MET A 127 -16.26 6.80 5.98
N ALA A 128 -17.53 6.65 5.57
CA ALA A 128 -18.58 7.60 5.90
C ALA A 128 -18.88 7.60 7.40
N HIS A 129 -19.09 6.42 7.98
CA HIS A 129 -19.45 6.25 9.39
C HIS A 129 -18.33 6.69 10.35
N ASP A 130 -17.11 6.18 10.16
CA ASP A 130 -16.02 6.38 11.13
C ASP A 130 -15.17 7.64 10.88
N ALA A 131 -15.25 8.21 9.68
CA ALA A 131 -14.42 9.35 9.29
C ALA A 131 -15.18 10.50 8.60
N GLY A 132 -16.50 10.38 8.42
CA GLY A 132 -17.32 11.47 7.88
C GLY A 132 -17.12 11.74 6.38
N VAL A 133 -16.66 10.76 5.61
CA VAL A 133 -16.53 10.94 4.15
C VAL A 133 -17.90 10.98 3.49
N ASP A 134 -18.22 12.09 2.83
CA ASP A 134 -19.44 12.21 2.04
C ASP A 134 -19.28 11.55 0.66
N TRP A 135 -20.05 10.49 0.43
CA TRP A 135 -20.11 9.77 -0.84
C TRP A 135 -21.32 10.13 -1.72
N SER A 136 -22.19 11.03 -1.27
CA SER A 136 -23.41 11.44 -1.98
C SER A 136 -23.12 11.91 -3.40
N THR A 137 -24.05 11.67 -4.33
CA THR A 137 -23.93 12.12 -5.73
C THR A 137 -25.02 13.12 -6.04
N ASP A 138 -24.84 14.36 -5.57
CA ASP A 138 -25.71 15.47 -5.94
C ASP A 138 -25.44 15.89 -7.40
N LYS A 139 -26.51 16.19 -8.15
CA LYS A 139 -26.45 16.72 -9.51
C LYS A 139 -25.75 18.09 -9.55
N ASN A 140 -25.85 18.87 -8.48
CA ASN A 140 -25.27 20.20 -8.37
C ASN A 140 -23.77 20.19 -7.99
N GLN A 141 -23.20 19.04 -7.63
CA GLN A 141 -21.78 18.93 -7.34
C GLN A 141 -20.95 19.13 -8.60
N ARG A 142 -19.91 19.97 -8.47
CA ARG A 142 -18.90 20.17 -9.50
C ARG A 142 -18.14 18.85 -9.75
N PRO A 143 -17.65 18.57 -10.97
CA PRO A 143 -16.97 17.31 -11.29
C PRO A 143 -15.83 16.95 -10.33
N TRP A 144 -15.01 17.93 -9.91
CA TRP A 144 -13.90 17.73 -8.98
C TRP A 144 -14.37 17.40 -7.55
N GLN A 145 -15.57 17.82 -7.13
CA GLN A 145 -16.16 17.45 -5.83
C GLN A 145 -16.58 15.97 -5.79
N LYS A 146 -16.78 15.37 -6.96
CA LYS A 146 -17.09 13.94 -7.11
C LYS A 146 -15.83 13.07 -7.06
N ALA A 147 -14.64 13.68 -7.15
CA ALA A 147 -13.39 12.94 -7.07
C ALA A 147 -13.22 12.30 -5.68
N PRO A 148 -12.93 10.98 -5.59
CA PRO A 148 -12.69 10.32 -4.30
C PRO A 148 -11.57 10.97 -3.50
N GLY A 149 -10.53 11.45 -4.18
CA GLY A 149 -9.41 12.15 -3.57
C GLY A 149 -9.84 13.41 -2.80
N TYR A 150 -10.67 14.26 -3.44
CA TYR A 150 -11.24 15.44 -2.81
C TYR A 150 -12.07 15.08 -1.58
N ARG A 151 -12.99 14.13 -1.69
CA ARG A 151 -13.89 13.72 -0.60
C ARG A 151 -13.13 13.24 0.63
N ILE A 152 -12.09 12.44 0.40
CA ILE A 152 -11.23 11.93 1.48
C ILE A 152 -10.41 13.07 2.08
N ALA A 153 -9.79 13.93 1.27
CA ALA A 153 -9.03 15.08 1.76
C ALA A 153 -9.90 16.04 2.58
N ARG A 154 -11.14 16.29 2.14
CA ARG A 154 -12.11 17.11 2.86
C ARG A 154 -12.48 16.52 4.22
N ALA A 155 -12.69 15.20 4.28
CA ALA A 155 -12.93 14.50 5.54
C ALA A 155 -11.72 14.54 6.48
N GLN A 156 -10.50 14.34 5.95
CA GLN A 156 -9.27 14.51 6.73
C GLN A 156 -9.13 15.92 7.29
N TRP A 157 -9.43 16.93 6.47
CA TRP A 157 -9.43 18.33 6.89
C TRP A 157 -10.41 18.57 8.04
N ALA A 158 -11.66 18.09 7.91
CA ALA A 158 -12.67 18.22 8.95
C ALA A 158 -12.25 17.55 10.28
N ILE A 159 -11.61 16.37 10.22
CA ILE A 159 -11.05 15.69 11.40
C ILE A 159 -9.98 16.55 12.08
N LEU A 160 -9.06 17.10 11.30
CA LEU A 160 -7.96 17.93 11.82
C LEU A 160 -8.46 19.27 12.38
N LEU A 161 -9.43 19.89 11.70
CA LEU A 161 -10.04 21.15 12.12
C LEU A 161 -10.78 20.98 13.44
N LYS A 162 -11.58 19.91 13.60
CA LYS A 162 -12.27 19.59 14.85
C LYS A 162 -11.31 19.37 16.02
N ALA A 163 -10.09 18.94 15.74
CA ALA A 163 -9.06 18.71 16.74
C ALA A 163 -8.13 19.91 16.96
N GLY A 164 -8.37 21.04 16.28
CA GLY A 164 -7.55 22.25 16.39
C GLY A 164 -6.14 22.11 15.80
N SER A 165 -5.86 21.06 15.02
CA SER A 165 -4.52 20.83 14.43
C SER A 165 -4.28 21.62 13.14
N VAL A 166 -5.34 22.19 12.56
CA VAL A 166 -5.33 23.07 11.40
C VAL A 166 -6.38 24.16 11.60
N ALA A 167 -6.27 25.25 10.83
CA ALA A 167 -7.23 26.35 10.82
C ALA A 167 -7.56 26.76 9.38
N GLY A 168 -8.74 27.37 9.19
CA GLY A 168 -9.18 27.87 7.89
C GLY A 168 -9.70 26.78 6.94
N GLU A 169 -9.71 27.12 5.66
CA GLU A 169 -10.22 26.26 4.58
C GLU A 169 -9.13 25.35 4.02
N LEU A 170 -9.55 24.21 3.45
CA LEU A 170 -8.63 23.26 2.83
C LEU A 170 -7.93 23.92 1.63
N GLU A 171 -8.69 24.70 0.88
CA GLU A 171 -8.26 25.44 -0.31
C GLU A 171 -7.13 26.43 0.01
N SER A 172 -7.23 27.16 1.12
CA SER A 172 -6.15 28.04 1.59
C SER A 172 -4.89 27.25 1.98
N TRP A 173 -5.06 26.06 2.57
CA TRP A 173 -3.94 25.19 2.89
C TRP A 173 -3.28 24.61 1.63
N LEU A 174 -4.07 24.26 0.60
CA LEU A 174 -3.57 23.81 -0.69
C LEU A 174 -2.66 24.86 -1.33
N ASP A 175 -3.11 26.11 -1.40
CA ASP A 175 -2.33 27.24 -1.92
C ASP A 175 -1.03 27.42 -1.13
N ALA A 176 -1.12 27.45 0.21
CA ALA A 176 0.04 27.62 1.08
C ALA A 176 1.09 26.51 0.96
N HIS A 177 0.71 25.33 0.44
CA HIS A 177 1.60 24.18 0.24
C HIS A 177 1.92 23.93 -1.25
N GLY A 178 1.57 24.87 -2.14
CA GLY A 178 1.91 24.82 -3.56
C GLY A 178 1.12 23.78 -4.36
N PHE A 179 -0.05 23.37 -3.89
CA PHE A 179 -0.96 22.52 -4.66
C PHE A 179 -1.89 23.37 -5.52
N PRO A 180 -2.29 22.91 -6.72
CA PRO A 180 -3.33 23.57 -7.49
C PRO A 180 -4.66 23.59 -6.74
N GLN A 181 -5.52 24.55 -7.10
CA GLN A 181 -6.88 24.59 -6.60
C GLN A 181 -7.70 23.37 -7.09
N PRO A 182 -8.73 22.93 -6.35
CA PRO A 182 -9.49 21.70 -6.65
C PRO A 182 -9.97 21.52 -8.11
N PRO A 183 -10.40 22.56 -8.85
CA PRO A 183 -10.78 22.42 -10.26
C PRO A 183 -9.64 21.97 -11.19
N PHE A 184 -8.39 22.24 -10.81
CA PHE A 184 -7.19 21.94 -11.59
C PHE A 184 -6.41 20.75 -11.05
N MET A 185 -6.88 20.12 -9.96
CA MET A 185 -6.19 19.02 -9.30
C MET A 185 -6.39 17.69 -10.03
N ASP A 186 -5.29 16.99 -10.28
CA ASP A 186 -5.29 15.64 -10.81
C ASP A 186 -5.32 14.56 -9.70
N LYS A 187 -5.36 13.28 -10.12
CA LYS A 187 -5.39 12.13 -9.20
C LYS A 187 -4.11 12.01 -8.35
N SER A 188 -2.96 12.29 -8.93
CA SER A 188 -1.64 12.19 -8.28
C SER A 188 -1.49 13.28 -7.21
N GLU A 189 -1.96 14.49 -7.50
CA GLU A 189 -1.97 15.62 -6.58
C GLU A 189 -2.89 15.36 -5.40
N TRP A 190 -4.12 14.86 -5.64
CA TRP A 190 -4.98 14.40 -4.56
C TRP A 190 -4.32 13.30 -3.71
N GLN A 191 -3.57 12.39 -4.32
CA GLN A 191 -2.84 11.36 -3.59
C GLN A 191 -1.76 11.97 -2.68
N LYS A 192 -1.01 12.97 -3.14
CA LYS A 192 -0.01 13.69 -2.33
C LYS A 192 -0.67 14.42 -1.16
N VAL A 193 -1.77 15.15 -1.41
CA VAL A 193 -2.55 15.85 -0.37
C VAL A 193 -3.05 14.87 0.69
N MET A 194 -3.72 13.79 0.27
CA MET A 194 -4.24 12.77 1.19
C MET A 194 -3.14 12.12 2.04
N ASN A 195 -1.96 11.90 1.46
CA ASN A 195 -0.82 11.35 2.18
C ASN A 195 -0.31 12.32 3.26
N SER A 196 -0.16 13.60 2.91
CA SER A 196 0.29 14.65 3.84
C SER A 196 -0.69 14.82 5.00
N LEU A 197 -1.97 15.04 4.71
CA LEU A 197 -3.01 15.14 5.73
C LEU A 197 -3.14 13.85 6.55
N GLY A 198 -2.95 12.70 5.90
CA GLY A 198 -3.08 11.40 6.55
C GLY A 198 -2.02 11.12 7.60
N VAL A 199 -0.81 11.68 7.46
CA VAL A 199 0.21 11.61 8.53
C VAL A 199 -0.31 12.32 9.79
N LYS A 200 -0.85 13.54 9.64
CA LYS A 200 -1.41 14.32 10.75
C LYS A 200 -2.59 13.61 11.40
N VAL A 201 -3.55 13.11 10.61
CA VAL A 201 -4.73 12.39 11.12
C VAL A 201 -4.33 11.16 11.93
N ARG A 202 -3.34 10.38 11.47
CA ARG A 202 -2.89 9.18 12.17
C ARG A 202 -2.13 9.51 13.46
N ALA A 203 -1.31 10.57 13.48
CA ALA A 203 -0.65 11.04 14.69
C ALA A 203 -1.68 11.37 15.77
N LEU A 204 -2.70 12.16 15.39
CA LEU A 204 -3.80 12.57 16.28
C LEU A 204 -4.58 11.39 16.87
N LYS A 205 -4.85 10.36 16.05
CA LYS A 205 -5.53 9.14 16.52
C LYS A 205 -4.65 8.27 17.43
N LYS A 206 -3.32 8.39 17.34
CA LYS A 206 -2.40 7.68 18.23
C LYS A 206 -2.32 8.34 19.61
N GLU A 207 -2.40 9.67 19.67
CA GLU A 207 -2.40 10.43 20.93
C GLU A 207 -3.69 10.24 21.75
N LYS A 208 -4.80 9.87 21.10
CA LYS A 208 -6.09 9.61 21.75
C LYS A 208 -6.30 8.17 22.22
N ARG A 209 -5.34 7.27 22.00
CA ARG A 209 -5.38 5.86 22.40
C ARG A 209 -4.52 5.61 23.61
#